data_AF-A0AAE9MHQ2-F1
#
_entry.id   AF-A0AAE9MHQ2-F1
#
_cell.length_a   1.000
_cell.length_b   1.000
_cell.length_c   1.000
_cell.angle_alpha   90.00
_cell.angle_beta   90.00
_cell.angle_gamma   90.00
#
_symmetry.space_group_name_H-M   'P 1'
#
loop_
_entity.id
_entity.type
_entity.pdbx_description
1 polymer ?
#
loop_
_entity_poly.entity_id
_entity_poly.type
_entity_poly.pdbx_seq_one_letter_code
_entity_poly.pdbx_strand_id
1 'polypeptide(L)'
;MLTFSDPLRTSRVQLLATAIDAGSAGPATLKIYAGIRPAPGAAITGSALLATLQFAHPCAQTVTGGMLTLKPLAEQLVTGNGIPSWGRISDRDGSFVADLDVGPPGSGADIEIPADELFAGAMLRINSATITEP
;
A
#
# COMPACT_ATOMS: atom_id res chain seq x y z
N MET A 1 2.55 23.90 15.34
CA MET A 1 2.72 22.68 14.53
C MET A 1 3.29 21.61 15.45
N LEU A 2 2.71 20.41 15.48
CA LEU A 2 3.25 19.30 16.26
C LEU A 2 4.41 18.68 15.45
N THR A 3 5.54 18.40 16.10
CA THR A 3 6.71 17.78 15.47
C THR A 3 7.22 16.67 16.38
N PHE A 4 7.48 15.50 15.81
CA PHE A 4 7.96 14.34 16.54
C PHE A 4 9.48 14.22 16.47
N SER A 5 10.08 13.58 17.47
CA SER A 5 11.50 13.22 17.42
C SER A 5 11.72 12.05 16.44
N ASP A 6 12.87 12.00 15.78
CA ASP A 6 13.21 10.91 14.85
C ASP A 6 13.12 9.51 15.47
N PRO A 7 13.52 9.27 16.74
CA PRO A 7 13.29 7.98 17.37
C PRO A 7 11.81 7.61 17.43
N LEU A 8 10.93 8.55 17.78
CA LEU A 8 9.49 8.30 17.83
C LEU A 8 8.91 8.03 16.44
N ARG A 9 9.31 8.81 15.43
CA ARG A 9 8.91 8.58 14.03
C ARG A 9 9.37 7.20 13.55
N THR A 10 10.61 6.82 13.86
CA THR A 10 11.17 5.50 13.51
C THR A 10 10.41 4.37 14.19
N SER A 11 10.06 4.51 15.47
CA SER A 11 9.25 3.49 16.17
C SER A 11 7.85 3.35 15.58
N ARG A 12 7.19 4.44 15.18
CA ARG A 12 5.85 4.41 14.58
C ARG A 12 5.85 3.70 13.24
N VAL A 13 6.80 4.03 12.36
CA VAL A 13 6.88 3.36 11.05
C VAL A 13 7.35 1.90 11.18
N GLN A 14 8.13 1.57 12.23
CA GLN A 14 8.45 0.19 12.57
C GLN A 14 7.19 -0.60 12.99
N LEU A 15 6.26 0.02 13.73
CA LEU A 15 4.99 -0.62 14.08
C LEU A 15 4.14 -0.90 12.83
N LEU A 16 4.15 0.00 11.84
CA LEU A 16 3.50 -0.25 10.56
C LEU A 16 4.11 -1.45 9.84
N ALA A 17 5.45 -1.52 9.72
CA ALA A 17 6.13 -2.67 9.10
C ALA A 17 5.78 -3.98 9.82
N THR A 18 5.77 -3.97 11.16
CA THR A 18 5.37 -5.13 11.97
C THR A 18 3.91 -5.53 11.74
N ALA A 19 3.00 -4.56 11.58
CA ALA A 19 1.59 -4.84 11.29
C ALA A 19 1.41 -5.46 9.90
N ILE A 20 2.16 -5.02 8.88
CA ILE A 20 2.15 -5.62 7.55
C ILE A 20 2.65 -7.07 7.61
N ASP A 21 3.74 -7.30 8.34
CA ASP A 21 4.37 -8.62 8.45
C ASP A 21 3.67 -9.58 9.43
N ALA A 22 2.62 -9.12 10.13
CA ALA A 22 1.85 -9.93 11.06
C ALA A 22 1.11 -11.07 10.36
N GLY A 23 0.93 -12.18 11.07
CA GLY A 23 0.24 -13.36 10.57
C GLY A 23 1.16 -14.38 9.89
N SER A 24 0.56 -15.45 9.36
CA SER A 24 1.31 -16.57 8.77
C SER A 24 0.62 -17.28 7.59
N ALA A 25 -0.63 -16.92 7.26
CA ALA A 25 -1.40 -17.63 6.24
C ALA A 25 -0.88 -17.43 4.81
N GLY A 26 -0.20 -16.31 4.52
CA GLY A 26 0.33 -16.03 3.19
C GLY A 26 1.23 -14.79 3.13
N PRO A 27 1.43 -14.20 1.95
CA PRO A 27 2.02 -12.87 1.83
C PRO A 27 0.99 -11.79 2.20
N ALA A 28 1.45 -10.71 2.83
CA ALA A 28 0.66 -9.50 2.96
C ALA A 28 0.34 -8.93 1.59
N THR A 29 -0.76 -8.19 1.46
CA THR A 29 -1.25 -7.72 0.15
C THR A 29 -1.47 -6.22 0.11
N LEU A 30 -1.19 -5.61 -1.04
CA LEU A 30 -1.65 -4.28 -1.43
C LEU A 30 -2.64 -4.45 -2.59
N LYS A 31 -3.92 -4.20 -2.32
CA LYS A 31 -4.97 -4.26 -3.33
C LYS A 31 -5.32 -2.86 -3.81
N ILE A 32 -5.32 -2.65 -5.12
CA ILE A 32 -5.67 -1.37 -5.76
C ILE A 32 -7.08 -1.45 -6.30
N TYR A 33 -7.87 -0.40 -6.08
CA TYR A 33 -9.27 -0.35 -6.41
C TYR A 33 -9.64 0.91 -7.21
N ALA A 34 -10.70 0.79 -8.01
CA ALA A 34 -11.46 1.90 -8.56
C ALA A 34 -12.71 2.16 -7.72
N GLY A 35 -13.10 3.43 -7.61
CA GLY A 35 -14.33 3.88 -6.95
C GLY A 35 -14.08 4.62 -5.63
N ILE A 36 -15.09 4.63 -4.76
CA ILE A 36 -15.05 5.36 -3.49
C ILE A 36 -14.44 4.47 -2.41
N ARG A 37 -13.41 4.95 -1.71
CA ARG A 37 -12.86 4.27 -0.53
C ARG A 37 -13.93 4.20 0.57
N PRO A 38 -14.19 3.02 1.16
CA PRO A 38 -15.09 2.90 2.30
C PRO A 38 -14.48 3.53 3.57
N ALA A 39 -15.20 3.53 4.69
CA ALA A 39 -14.59 3.88 5.97
C ALA A 39 -13.40 2.94 6.28
N PRO A 40 -12.36 3.42 7.00
CA PRO A 40 -11.19 2.60 7.32
C PRO A 40 -11.55 1.24 7.92
N GLY A 41 -11.02 0.17 7.35
CA GLY A 41 -11.27 -1.21 7.79
C GLY A 41 -12.67 -1.76 7.47
N ALA A 42 -13.60 -0.97 6.92
CA ALA A 42 -14.92 -1.45 6.55
C ALA A 42 -14.87 -2.38 5.33
N ALA A 43 -15.89 -3.24 5.19
CA ALA A 43 -16.02 -4.15 4.06
C ALA A 43 -16.14 -3.40 2.73
N ILE A 44 -15.60 -4.00 1.66
CA ILE A 44 -15.57 -3.42 0.32
C ILE A 44 -16.73 -4.02 -0.48
N THR A 45 -17.73 -3.21 -0.80
CA THR A 45 -18.95 -3.67 -1.50
C THR A 45 -19.18 -3.02 -2.87
N GLY A 46 -18.58 -1.85 -3.12
CA GLY A 46 -18.82 -1.07 -4.35
C GLY A 46 -17.57 -0.65 -5.12
N SER A 47 -16.39 -1.09 -4.70
CA SER A 47 -15.13 -0.76 -5.38
C SER A 47 -14.66 -1.93 -6.25
N ALA A 48 -14.28 -1.64 -7.50
CA ALA A 48 -13.77 -2.65 -8.41
C ALA A 48 -12.29 -2.91 -8.11
N LEU A 49 -11.91 -4.17 -7.88
CA LEU A 49 -10.51 -4.57 -7.70
C LEU A 49 -9.78 -4.50 -9.04
N LEU A 50 -8.69 -3.74 -9.09
CA LEU A 50 -7.86 -3.57 -10.29
C LEU A 50 -6.62 -4.46 -10.25
N ALA A 51 -5.93 -4.53 -9.11
CA ALA A 51 -4.71 -5.31 -8.96
C ALA A 51 -4.52 -5.78 -7.51
N THR A 52 -3.83 -6.90 -7.32
CA THR A 52 -3.39 -7.40 -6.00
C THR A 52 -1.89 -7.63 -6.03
N LEU A 53 -1.13 -6.73 -5.42
CA LEU A 53 0.32 -6.88 -5.24
C LEU A 53 0.63 -7.60 -3.93
N GLN A 54 1.77 -8.27 -3.87
CA GLN A 54 2.22 -9.01 -2.69
C GLN A 54 3.50 -8.39 -2.14
N PHE A 55 3.53 -8.19 -0.83
CA PHE A 55 4.74 -7.77 -0.12
C PHE A 55 5.70 -8.94 0.05
N ALA A 56 7.00 -8.66 -0.02
CA ALA A 56 8.00 -9.57 0.51
C ALA A 56 7.83 -9.73 2.03
N HIS A 57 8.31 -10.83 2.60
CA HIS A 57 8.37 -11.02 4.04
C HIS A 57 9.82 -11.28 4.49
N PRO A 58 10.37 -10.50 5.43
CA PRO A 58 9.84 -9.23 5.96
C PRO A 58 9.67 -8.16 4.87
N CYS A 59 8.68 -7.28 5.03
CA CYS A 59 8.33 -6.25 4.04
C CYS A 59 9.37 -5.12 3.96
N ALA A 60 9.99 -4.79 5.09
CA ALA A 60 10.94 -3.70 5.19
C ALA A 60 12.28 -4.04 4.52
N GLN A 61 12.78 -3.12 3.69
CA GLN A 61 14.17 -3.03 3.28
C GLN A 61 14.98 -2.29 4.36
N THR A 62 14.49 -1.12 4.77
CA THR A 62 15.10 -0.31 5.85
C THR A 62 14.02 0.43 6.64
N VAL A 63 14.29 0.68 7.92
CA VAL A 63 13.49 1.53 8.80
C VAL A 63 14.43 2.48 9.54
N THR A 64 14.42 3.77 9.19
CA THR A 64 15.31 4.76 9.79
C THR A 64 14.81 6.18 9.56
N GLY A 65 15.09 7.11 10.48
CA GLY A 65 14.77 8.54 10.32
C GLY A 65 13.27 8.84 10.12
N GLY A 66 12.40 7.99 10.67
CA GLY A 66 10.95 8.09 10.44
C GLY A 66 10.46 7.62 9.07
N MET A 67 11.31 6.93 8.30
CA MET A 67 10.98 6.40 6.99
C MET A 67 11.11 4.88 6.95
N LEU A 68 10.09 4.22 6.42
CA LEU A 68 10.11 2.82 6.00
C LEU A 68 10.36 2.77 4.51
N THR A 69 11.45 2.14 4.09
CA THR A 69 11.65 1.73 2.70
C THR A 69 11.20 0.29 2.56
N LEU A 70 10.26 0.04 1.67
CA LEU A 70 9.76 -1.31 1.36
C LEU A 70 10.71 -2.02 0.39
N LYS A 71 10.84 -3.34 0.55
CA LYS A 71 11.37 -4.19 -0.53
C LYS A 71 10.46 -4.08 -1.76
N PRO A 72 10.97 -4.36 -2.97
CA PRO A 72 10.13 -4.42 -4.17
C PRO A 72 8.93 -5.34 -3.93
N LEU A 73 7.75 -4.92 -4.38
CA LEU A 73 6.58 -5.79 -4.39
C LEU A 73 6.67 -6.69 -5.63
N ALA A 74 6.14 -7.90 -5.52
CA ALA A 74 6.08 -8.81 -6.67
C ALA A 74 5.29 -8.14 -7.81
N GLU A 75 5.86 -8.16 -9.02
CA GLU A 75 5.17 -7.71 -10.23
C GLU A 75 3.89 -8.52 -10.43
N GLN A 76 2.80 -7.86 -10.84
CA GLN A 76 1.50 -8.49 -10.99
C GLN A 76 0.78 -7.95 -12.22
N LEU A 77 0.00 -8.81 -12.85
CA LEU A 77 -0.93 -8.39 -13.88
C LEU A 77 -2.15 -7.73 -13.24
N VAL A 78 -2.56 -6.61 -13.82
CA VAL A 78 -3.86 -5.99 -13.55
C VAL A 78 -4.95 -6.98 -13.98
N THR A 79 -5.98 -7.14 -13.14
CA THR A 79 -7.09 -8.06 -13.35
C THR A 79 -8.42 -7.36 -13.63
N GLY A 80 -8.52 -6.06 -13.32
CA GLY A 80 -9.71 -5.24 -13.56
C GLY A 80 -9.44 -4.07 -14.51
N ASN A 81 -10.51 -3.44 -15.00
CA ASN A 81 -10.42 -2.19 -15.75
C ASN A 81 -10.95 -1.05 -14.89
N GLY A 82 -10.28 0.09 -14.90
CA GLY A 82 -10.79 1.32 -14.29
C GLY A 82 -9.73 2.28 -13.78
N ILE A 83 -10.21 3.45 -13.38
CA ILE A 83 -9.38 4.54 -12.84
C ILE A 83 -8.99 4.18 -11.39
N PRO A 84 -7.69 3.97 -11.09
CA PRO A 84 -7.26 3.68 -9.73
C PRO A 84 -7.46 4.92 -8.85
N SER A 85 -8.08 4.73 -7.68
CA SER A 85 -8.38 5.84 -6.77
C SER A 85 -7.96 5.58 -5.32
N TRP A 86 -7.82 4.32 -4.93
CA TRP A 86 -7.36 3.96 -3.58
C TRP A 86 -6.79 2.55 -3.51
N GLY A 87 -6.07 2.24 -2.44
CA GLY A 87 -5.58 0.91 -2.15
C GLY A 87 -5.75 0.49 -0.68
N ARG A 88 -5.72 -0.82 -0.43
CA ARG A 88 -5.76 -1.42 0.92
C ARG A 88 -4.55 -2.29 1.14
N ILE A 89 -3.87 -2.08 2.26
CA ILE A 89 -2.88 -2.98 2.81
C ILE A 89 -3.57 -3.92 3.79
N SER A 90 -3.39 -5.22 3.58
CA SER A 90 -3.76 -6.27 4.51
C SER A 90 -2.55 -7.09 4.93
N ASP A 91 -2.54 -7.54 6.18
CA ASP A 91 -1.48 -8.39 6.74
C ASP A 91 -1.49 -9.80 6.09
N ARG A 92 -0.63 -10.68 6.59
CA ARG A 92 -0.46 -12.03 6.06
C ARG A 92 -1.62 -12.97 6.36
N ASP A 93 -2.54 -12.60 7.25
CA ASP A 93 -3.78 -13.30 7.55
C ASP A 93 -5.01 -12.63 6.90
N GLY A 94 -4.79 -11.55 6.13
CA GLY A 94 -5.84 -10.79 5.45
C GLY A 94 -6.51 -9.72 6.33
N SER A 95 -6.00 -9.45 7.52
CA SER A 95 -6.51 -8.41 8.42
C SER A 95 -6.17 -7.02 7.89
N PHE A 96 -7.00 -6.04 8.21
CA PHE A 96 -6.79 -4.65 7.82
C PHE A 96 -5.55 -4.04 8.48
N VAL A 97 -4.70 -3.38 7.68
CA VAL A 97 -3.54 -2.60 8.18
C VAL A 97 -3.72 -1.12 7.88
N ALA A 98 -3.94 -0.76 6.61
CA ALA A 98 -4.07 0.64 6.18
C ALA A 98 -4.83 0.77 4.87
N ASP A 99 -5.38 1.95 4.62
CA ASP A 99 -5.88 2.37 3.30
C ASP A 99 -5.04 3.55 2.80
N LEU A 100 -4.87 3.65 1.48
CA LEU A 100 -3.98 4.58 0.79
C LEU A 100 -4.68 5.28 -0.37
N ASP A 101 -4.43 6.58 -0.56
CA ASP A 101 -4.83 7.31 -1.76
C ASP A 101 -4.01 6.83 -2.96
N VAL A 102 -4.68 6.67 -4.10
CA VAL A 102 -4.03 6.36 -5.38
C VAL A 102 -4.42 7.43 -6.39
N GLY A 103 -3.45 7.99 -7.10
CA GLY A 103 -3.69 9.06 -8.04
C GLY A 103 -2.60 9.21 -9.10
N PRO A 104 -2.70 10.21 -9.98
CA PRO A 104 -1.67 10.49 -10.97
C PRO A 104 -0.41 11.12 -10.32
N PRO A 105 0.74 11.14 -11.02
CA PRO A 105 1.94 11.78 -10.55
C PRO A 105 1.75 13.26 -10.21
N GLY A 106 2.24 13.68 -9.04
CA GLY A 106 2.11 15.04 -8.52
C GLY A 106 0.76 15.34 -7.86
N SER A 107 -0.12 14.35 -7.67
CA SER A 107 -1.38 14.53 -6.95
C SER A 107 -1.21 14.63 -5.44
N GLY A 108 -0.09 14.14 -4.91
CA GLY A 108 0.12 14.01 -3.47
C GLY A 108 -0.60 12.80 -2.87
N ALA A 109 -1.11 11.90 -3.70
CA ALA A 109 -1.61 10.59 -3.26
C ALA A 109 -0.47 9.73 -2.69
N ASP A 110 -0.80 8.80 -1.79
CA ASP A 110 0.20 7.90 -1.21
C ASP A 110 0.87 7.01 -2.28
N ILE A 111 0.12 6.62 -3.31
CA ILE A 111 0.60 5.88 -4.48
C ILE A 111 0.29 6.69 -5.73
N GLU A 112 1.34 7.04 -6.48
CA GLU A 112 1.20 7.74 -7.75
C GLU A 112 1.46 6.79 -8.93
N ILE A 113 0.46 6.59 -9.77
CA ILE A 113 0.52 5.72 -10.95
C ILE A 113 0.46 6.61 -12.21
N PRO A 114 1.45 6.55 -13.13
CA PRO A 114 1.46 7.35 -14.36
C PRO A 114 0.54 6.77 -15.44
N ALA A 115 -0.71 6.47 -15.07
CA ALA A 115 -1.75 5.96 -15.96
C ALA A 115 -3.11 6.47 -15.49
N ASP A 116 -3.89 7.04 -16.41
CA ASP A 116 -5.25 7.51 -16.12
C ASP A 116 -6.20 6.35 -15.83
N GLU A 117 -5.98 5.21 -16.48
CA GLU A 117 -6.77 4.00 -16.34
C GLU A 117 -5.86 2.77 -16.35
N LEU A 118 -6.19 1.78 -15.52
CA LEU A 118 -5.58 0.45 -15.58
C LEU A 118 -6.47 -0.48 -16.40
N PHE A 119 -5.85 -1.27 -17.27
CA PHE A 119 -6.52 -2.29 -18.08
C PHE A 119 -6.05 -3.68 -17.71
N ALA A 120 -6.96 -4.64 -17.69
CA ALA A 120 -6.66 -6.04 -17.43
C ALA A 120 -5.59 -6.55 -18.41
N GLY A 121 -4.57 -7.24 -17.87
CA GLY A 121 -3.40 -7.72 -18.61
C GLY A 121 -2.24 -6.73 -18.67
N ALA A 122 -2.40 -5.48 -18.23
CA ALA A 122 -1.26 -4.58 -18.03
C ALA A 122 -0.37 -5.07 -16.87
N MET A 123 0.94 -4.86 -16.99
CA MET A 123 1.88 -5.16 -15.92
C MET A 123 1.97 -3.99 -14.94
N LEU A 124 1.76 -4.26 -13.65
CA LEU A 124 1.97 -3.29 -12.58
C LEU A 124 3.19 -3.70 -11.76
N ARG A 125 4.10 -2.74 -11.56
CA ARG A 125 5.39 -2.96 -10.90
C ARG A 125 5.70 -1.84 -9.92
N ILE A 126 6.08 -2.22 -8.69
CA ILE A 126 6.56 -1.30 -7.65
C ILE A 126 7.96 -1.73 -7.22
N ASN A 127 8.98 -1.04 -7.76
CA ASN A 127 10.39 -1.36 -7.50
C ASN A 127 10.90 -0.85 -6.15
N SER A 128 10.31 0.24 -5.67
CA SER A 128 10.62 0.86 -4.40
C SER A 128 9.43 1.68 -3.96
N ALA A 129 9.14 1.68 -2.67
CA ALA A 129 8.15 2.54 -2.06
C ALA A 129 8.64 2.96 -0.68
N THR A 130 8.30 4.18 -0.28
CA THR A 130 8.69 4.75 1.01
C THR A 130 7.46 5.28 1.73
N ILE A 131 7.35 4.99 3.03
CA ILE A 131 6.33 5.58 3.90
C ILE A 131 7.07 6.43 4.93
N THR A 132 6.70 7.71 5.04
CA THR A 132 7.37 8.67 5.93
C THR A 132 6.38 9.20 6.96
N GLU A 133 6.73 9.10 8.23
CA GLU A 133 5.95 9.67 9.33
C GLU A 133 6.10 11.21 9.36
N PRO A 134 5.04 11.96 9.74
CA PRO A 134 5.11 13.41 9.88
C PRO A 134 6.02 13.88 11.03
#